data_AF-A0A2N2HJE3-F1
#
_entry.id   AF-A0A2N2HJE3-F1
#
_cell.length_a   1.000
_cell.length_b   1.000
_cell.length_c   1.000
_cell.angle_alpha   90.00
_cell.angle_beta   90.00
_cell.angle_gamma   90.00
#
_symmetry.space_group_name_H-M   'P 1'
#
loop_
_entity.id
_entity.type
_entity.pdbx_description
1 polymer ?
#
loop_
_entity_poly.entity_id
_entity_poly.type
_entity_poly.pdbx_seq_one_letter_code
_entity_poly.pdbx_strand_id
1 'polypeptide(L)' 'QLQDAILALRPGRVILNPGTESAALEQALTEAGIPWAHACTLVMLRTGQF' A
#
# COMPACT_ATOMS: atom_id res chain seq x y z
N GLN A 1 -14.79 -6.29 4.41
CA GLN A 1 -14.69 -4.90 3.91
C GLN A 1 -13.43 -4.79 3.02
N LEU A 2 -13.16 -3.65 2.36
CA LEU A 2 -12.02 -3.54 1.41
C LEU A 2 -10.66 -3.86 2.05
N GLN A 3 -10.43 -3.39 3.28
CA GLN A 3 -9.22 -3.66 4.06
C GLN A 3 -8.98 -5.17 4.26
N ASP A 4 -9.99 -5.92 4.71
CA ASP A 4 -9.87 -7.38 4.90
C ASP A 4 -9.50 -8.09 3.60
N ALA A 5 -10.06 -7.63 2.47
CA ALA A 5 -9.76 -8.18 1.16
C ALA A 5 -8.31 -7.91 0.75
N ILE A 6 -7.78 -6.71 1.04
CA ILE A 6 -6.37 -6.37 0.79
C ILE A 6 -5.44 -7.27 1.62
N LEU A 7 -5.73 -7.45 2.91
CA LEU A 7 -4.90 -8.28 3.80
C LEU A 7 -4.93 -9.76 3.39
N ALA A 8 -6.10 -10.28 3.00
CA ALA A 8 -6.25 -11.66 2.56
C ALA A 8 -5.40 -12.02 1.34
N LEU A 9 -5.08 -11.04 0.48
CA LEU A 9 -4.22 -11.25 -0.69
C LEU A 9 -2.74 -11.49 -0.33
N ARG A 10 -2.29 -11.10 0.88
CA ARG A 10 -0.89 -11.16 1.31
C ARG A 10 0.09 -10.58 0.26
N PRO A 11 -0.11 -9.33 -0.18
CA PRO A 11 0.74 -8.73 -1.20
C PRO A 11 2.18 -8.54 -0.72
N GLY A 12 3.13 -8.49 -1.66
CA GLY A 12 4.52 -8.17 -1.34
C GLY A 12 4.75 -6.72 -0.91
N ARG A 13 3.90 -5.79 -1.37
CA ARG A 13 3.82 -4.40 -0.86
C ARG A 13 2.48 -3.76 -1.22
N VAL A 14 2.11 -2.69 -0.52
CA VAL A 14 0.99 -1.79 -0.88
C VAL A 14 1.52 -0.38 -1.17
N ILE A 15 1.10 0.23 -2.29
CA ILE A 15 1.41 1.62 -2.62
C ILE A 15 0.16 2.47 -2.41
N LEU A 16 0.19 3.34 -1.41
CA LEU A 16 -0.85 4.33 -1.17
C LEU A 16 -0.55 5.52 -2.07
N ASN A 17 -1.32 5.63 -3.15
CA ASN A 17 -1.20 6.75 -4.09
C ASN A 17 -1.79 8.03 -3.47
N PRO A 18 -1.35 9.23 -3.91
CA PRO A 18 -1.92 10.48 -3.41
C PRO A 18 -3.45 10.49 -3.47
N GLY A 19 -4.11 10.79 -2.36
CA GLY A 19 -5.57 10.75 -2.22
C GLY A 19 -6.16 9.38 -1.83
N THR A 20 -5.31 8.39 -1.49
CA THR A 20 -5.73 7.06 -1.00
C THR A 20 -5.17 6.71 0.38
N GLU A 21 -4.60 7.71 1.07
CA GLU A 21 -4.03 7.56 2.41
C GLU A 21 -5.08 7.06 3.41
N SER A 22 -4.67 6.19 4.35
CA SER A 22 -5.60 5.60 5.32
C SER A 22 -4.85 5.06 6.53
N ALA A 23 -4.90 5.80 7.64
CA ALA A 23 -4.23 5.43 8.89
C ALA A 23 -4.64 4.03 9.39
N ALA A 24 -5.91 3.66 9.24
CA ALA A 24 -6.42 2.35 9.65
C ALA A 24 -5.82 1.20 8.80
N LEU A 25 -5.68 1.41 7.49
CA LEU A 25 -5.09 0.43 6.59
C LEU A 25 -3.56 0.34 6.82
N GLU A 26 -2.89 1.47 6.99
CA GLU A 26 -1.45 1.55 7.29
C GLU A 26 -1.09 0.78 8.56
N GLN A 27 -1.87 0.96 9.64
CA GLN A 27 -1.68 0.22 10.88
C GLN A 27 -1.88 -1.28 10.66
N ALA A 28 -2.95 -1.69 9.99
CA ALA A 28 -3.24 -3.10 9.77
C ALA A 28 -2.21 -3.78 8.84
N LEU A 29 -1.70 -3.08 7.82
CA LEU A 29 -0.60 -3.56 6.99
C LEU A 29 0.68 -3.74 7.80
N THR A 30 0.97 -2.79 8.70
CA THR A 30 2.13 -2.87 9.62
C THR A 30 2.01 -4.06 10.56
N GLU A 31 0.86 -4.26 11.20
CA GLU A 31 0.58 -5.40 12.09
C GLU A 31 0.65 -6.75 11.34
N ALA A 32 0.22 -6.78 10.08
CA ALA A 32 0.30 -7.95 9.21
C ALA A 32 1.70 -8.18 8.60
N GLY A 33 2.67 -7.30 8.85
CA GLY A 33 4.02 -7.38 8.29
C GLY A 33 4.08 -7.15 6.77
N ILE A 34 3.09 -6.47 6.20
CA ILE A 34 3.01 -6.13 4.77
C ILE A 34 3.65 -4.74 4.57
N PRO A 35 4.76 -4.65 3.82
CA PRO A 35 5.39 -3.36 3.52
C PRO A 35 4.44 -2.42 2.77
N TRP A 36 4.48 -1.14 3.09
CA TRP A 36 3.70 -0.13 2.39
C TRP A 36 4.47 1.18 2.24
N ALA A 37 4.05 1.99 1.26
CA ALA A 37 4.65 3.31 1.02
C ALA A 37 3.62 4.31 0.49
N HIS A 38 3.77 5.58 0.90
CA HIS A 38 3.11 6.71 0.25
C HIS A 38 3.90 7.10 -1.00
N ALA A 39 3.36 6.82 -2.19
CA ALA A 39 4.03 7.13 -3.45
C ALA A 39 3.06 7.17 -4.63
N CYS A 40 3.40 7.92 -5.68
CA CYS A 40 2.67 7.88 -6.94
C CYS A 40 3.24 6.78 -7.85
N THR A 41 2.39 5.80 -8.20
CA THR A 41 2.78 4.67 -9.05
C THR A 41 3.35 5.12 -10.40
N LEU A 42 2.72 6.12 -11.04
CA LEU A 42 3.17 6.63 -12.33
C LEU A 42 4.53 7.34 -12.25
N VAL A 43 4.81 8.01 -11.13
CA VAL A 43 6.13 8.60 -10.90
C VAL A 43 7.16 7.50 -10.75
N MET A 44 6.91 6.50 -9.90
CA MET A 44 7.81 5.36 -9.68
C MET A 44 8.13 4.62 -10.99
N LEU A 45 7.14 4.38 -11.84
CA LEU A 45 7.32 3.75 -13.15
C LEU A 45 8.21 4.61 -14.06
N ARG A 46 7.95 5.92 -14.14
CA ARG A 46 8.72 6.85 -14.97
C ARG A 46 10.16 7.03 -14.49
N THR A 47 10.42 6.92 -13.19
CA THR A 47 11.73 7.10 -12.58
C THR A 47 12.52 5.80 -12.38
N GLY A 48 11.93 4.64 -12.69
CA GLY A 48 12.56 3.33 -12.46
C GLY A 48 12.66 2.94 -10.99
N GLN A 49 11.77 3.47 -10.14
CA GLN A 49 11.68 3.21 -8.70
C GLN A 49 10.54 2.26 -8.33
N PHE A 50 9.83 1.71 -9.33
CA PHE A 50 8.79 0.70 -9.13
C PHE A 50 9.42 -0.68 -8.94
#